data_AF-A0AAV7V583-F1
#
_entry.id   AF-A0AAV7V583-F1
#
_cell.length_a   1.000
_cell.length_b   1.000
_cell.length_c   1.000
_cell.angle_alpha   90.00
_cell.angle_beta   90.00
_cell.angle_gamma   90.00
#
_symmetry.space_group_name_H-M   'P 1'
#
loop_
_entity.id
_entity.type
_entity.pdbx_description
1 polymer ?
#
loop_
_entity_poly.entity_id
_entity_poly.type
_entity_poly.pdbx_seq_one_letter_code
_entity_poly.pdbx_strand_id
1 'polypeptide(L)'
;MASFSELQELHEQRLDPKRVLESFFRMESEFHADSVQRIFDQLNKCFSSGGVKGKTLTQLSVGPLFQYLFLASDYFTEIIIGGSTDKCISEIEKWRTNAPGAVDCSHAAKLTCELQGNRSVFCTDWCLKSNVCRACMKV
;
A
#
# COMPACT_ATOMS: atom_id res chain seq x y z
N MET A 1 4.92 -8.22 -33.74
CA MET A 1 4.49 -7.53 -32.50
C MET A 1 4.30 -8.60 -31.44
N ALA A 2 4.79 -8.38 -30.22
CA ALA A 2 4.48 -9.28 -29.11
C ALA A 2 2.99 -9.17 -28.76
N SER A 3 2.38 -10.30 -28.45
CA SER A 3 1.01 -10.41 -27.93
C SER A 3 0.94 -9.89 -26.49
N PHE A 4 -0.28 -9.63 -26.01
CA PHE A 4 -0.50 -9.16 -24.65
C PHE A 4 0.04 -10.13 -23.59
N SER A 5 -0.14 -11.44 -23.80
CA SER A 5 0.37 -12.47 -22.88
C SER A 5 1.90 -12.50 -22.85
N GLU A 6 2.56 -12.36 -23.99
CA GLU A 6 4.03 -12.29 -24.06
C GLU A 6 4.57 -11.04 -23.35
N LEU A 7 3.88 -9.90 -23.47
CA LEU A 7 4.24 -8.68 -22.75
C LEU A 7 4.03 -8.82 -21.23
N GLN A 8 2.97 -9.51 -20.81
CA GLN A 8 2.71 -9.81 -19.40
C GLN A 8 3.83 -10.70 -18.83
N GLU A 9 4.15 -11.82 -19.48
CA GLU A 9 5.22 -12.72 -19.03
C GLU A 9 6.57 -11.99 -18.92
N LEU A 10 6.92 -11.17 -19.92
CA LEU A 10 8.14 -10.37 -19.90
C LEU A 10 8.14 -9.36 -18.74
N HIS A 11 7.00 -8.73 -18.46
CA HIS A 11 6.85 -7.83 -17.32
C HIS A 11 7.07 -8.57 -15.99
N GLU A 12 6.43 -9.73 -15.80
CA GLU A 12 6.56 -10.53 -14.56
C GLU A 12 7.97 -11.07 -14.34
N GLN A 13 8.68 -11.41 -15.42
CA GLN A 13 10.09 -11.83 -15.38
C GLN A 13 11.00 -10.69 -14.91
N ARG A 14 10.79 -9.48 -15.45
CA ARG A 14 11.66 -8.31 -15.22
C ARG A 14 11.29 -7.50 -13.96
N LEU A 15 10.09 -7.69 -13.43
CA LEU A 15 9.62 -7.00 -12.24
C LEU A 15 10.46 -7.39 -11.02
N ASP A 16 11.05 -6.38 -10.39
CA ASP A 16 11.64 -6.44 -9.06
C ASP A 16 10.68 -5.74 -8.08
N PRO A 17 9.84 -6.51 -7.34
CA PRO A 17 8.80 -5.90 -6.53
C PRO A 17 9.36 -5.11 -5.34
N LYS A 18 10.50 -5.53 -4.80
CA LYS A 18 11.18 -4.83 -3.71
C LYS A 18 11.67 -3.46 -4.18
N ARG A 19 12.32 -3.39 -5.34
CA ARG A 19 12.75 -2.12 -5.94
C ARG A 19 11.57 -1.19 -6.23
N VAL A 20 10.45 -1.73 -6.73
CA VAL A 20 9.23 -0.94 -6.96
C VAL A 20 8.71 -0.34 -5.65
N LEU A 21 8.54 -1.15 -4.61
CA LEU A 21 8.10 -0.69 -3.29
C LEU A 21 9.03 0.36 -2.69
N GLU A 22 10.34 0.15 -2.76
CA GLU A 22 11.33 1.10 -2.24
C GLU A 22 11.31 2.42 -3.02
N SER A 23 11.09 2.38 -4.33
CA SER A 23 11.07 3.58 -5.17
C SER A 23 9.83 4.45 -5.01
N PHE A 24 8.69 3.86 -4.60
CA PHE A 24 7.40 4.55 -4.59
C PHE A 24 7.40 5.81 -3.72
N PHE A 25 8.15 5.83 -2.63
CA PHE A 25 8.31 7.00 -1.76
C PHE A 25 9.67 7.71 -1.87
N ARG A 26 10.54 7.33 -2.82
CA ARG A 26 11.86 8.00 -2.97
C ARG A 26 11.77 9.45 -3.45
N MET A 27 10.58 9.95 -3.81
CA MET A 27 10.33 11.36 -4.17
C MET A 27 11.41 11.92 -5.10
N GLU A 28 11.81 11.13 -6.10
CA GLU A 28 12.96 11.41 -6.97
C GLU A 28 12.75 12.68 -7.82
N SER A 29 11.52 13.19 -7.88
CA SER A 29 11.16 14.50 -8.43
C SER A 29 10.00 15.13 -7.66
N GLU A 30 9.89 16.45 -7.73
CA GLU A 30 8.74 17.19 -7.19
C GLU A 30 7.42 16.70 -7.80
N PHE A 31 7.40 16.40 -9.10
CA PHE A 31 6.22 15.85 -9.77
C PHE A 31 5.77 14.50 -9.19
N HIS A 32 6.73 13.61 -8.87
CA HIS A 32 6.44 12.33 -8.24
C HIS A 32 5.90 12.51 -6.82
N ALA A 33 6.52 13.39 -6.03
CA ALA A 33 6.06 13.71 -4.67
C ALA A 33 4.62 14.26 -4.67
N ASP A 34 4.33 15.23 -5.55
CA ASP A 34 3.01 15.81 -5.73
C ASP A 34 1.98 14.77 -6.16
N SER A 35 2.36 13.85 -7.05
CA SER A 35 1.47 12.79 -7.53
C SER A 35 1.11 11.82 -6.41
N VAL A 36 2.09 11.36 -5.63
CA VAL A 36 1.87 10.50 -4.47
C VAL A 36 0.98 11.19 -3.44
N GLN A 37 1.28 12.46 -3.12
CA GLN A 37 0.48 13.25 -2.19
C GLN A 37 -0.98 13.35 -2.64
N ARG A 38 -1.21 13.70 -3.92
CA ARG A 38 -2.57 13.82 -4.47
C ARG A 38 -3.35 12.51 -4.41
N ILE A 39 -2.71 11.37 -4.68
CA ILE A 39 -3.36 10.05 -4.58
C ILE A 39 -3.82 9.81 -3.14
N PHE A 40 -2.93 10.03 -2.18
CA PHE A 40 -3.23 9.85 -0.77
C PHE A 40 -4.33 10.80 -0.27
N ASP A 41 -4.29 12.07 -0.68
CA ASP A 41 -5.33 13.06 -0.33
C ASP A 41 -6.72 12.64 -0.83
N GLN A 42 -6.82 12.16 -2.07
CA GLN A 42 -8.09 11.75 -2.66
C GLN A 42 -8.63 10.49 -1.99
N LEU A 43 -7.78 9.51 -1.73
CA LEU A 43 -8.18 8.30 -1.01
C LEU A 43 -8.61 8.62 0.42
N ASN A 44 -7.88 9.50 1.12
CA ASN A 44 -8.26 9.95 2.46
C ASN A 44 -9.63 10.62 2.46
N LYS A 45 -9.90 11.52 1.50
CA LYS A 45 -11.23 12.15 1.34
C LYS A 45 -12.32 11.12 1.08
N CYS A 46 -12.03 10.11 0.25
CA CYS A 46 -12.96 9.04 -0.07
C CYS A 46 -13.37 8.25 1.19
N PHE A 47 -12.39 7.76 1.95
CA PHE A 47 -12.67 6.98 3.17
C PHE A 47 -13.27 7.84 4.30
N SER A 48 -12.73 9.04 4.54
CA SER A 48 -13.21 9.94 5.59
C SER A 48 -14.60 10.51 5.35
N SER A 49 -15.12 10.48 4.11
CA SER A 49 -16.51 10.82 3.82
C SER A 49 -17.52 9.92 4.54
N GLY A 50 -17.08 8.73 4.99
CA GLY A 50 -17.91 7.74 5.67
C GLY A 50 -18.77 6.88 4.74
N GLY A 51 -18.80 7.20 3.43
CA GLY A 51 -19.53 6.43 2.41
C GLY A 51 -18.81 5.16 1.96
N VAL A 52 -17.49 5.09 2.12
CA VAL A 52 -16.66 3.95 1.71
C VAL A 52 -16.07 3.28 2.95
N LYS A 53 -16.78 2.28 3.47
CA LYS A 53 -16.41 1.47 4.63
C LYS A 53 -17.13 0.13 4.58
N GLY A 54 -16.64 -0.87 5.30
CA GLY A 54 -17.29 -2.17 5.34
C GLY A 54 -16.49 -3.23 6.06
N LYS A 55 -16.90 -4.49 5.90
CA LYS A 55 -16.16 -5.61 6.49
C LYS A 55 -14.88 -5.91 5.70
N THR A 56 -15.01 -6.03 4.37
CA THR A 56 -13.95 -6.53 3.48
C THR A 56 -13.73 -5.54 2.33
N LEU A 57 -12.45 -5.23 2.07
CA LEU A 57 -11.97 -4.53 0.88
C LEU A 57 -11.10 -5.48 0.07
N THR A 58 -11.41 -5.70 -1.21
CA THR A 58 -10.56 -6.49 -2.10
C THR A 58 -9.80 -5.58 -3.04
N GLN A 59 -8.48 -5.50 -2.87
CA GLN A 59 -7.58 -4.83 -3.79
C GLN A 59 -7.24 -5.78 -4.94
N LEU A 60 -7.64 -5.42 -6.16
CA LEU A 60 -7.23 -6.11 -7.37
C LEU A 60 -6.18 -5.25 -8.08
N SER A 61 -4.91 -5.64 -7.99
CA SER A 61 -3.82 -4.85 -8.55
C SER A 61 -2.75 -5.71 -9.17
N VAL A 62 -2.14 -5.20 -10.24
CA VAL A 62 -0.90 -5.74 -10.79
C VAL A 62 0.26 -5.04 -10.10
N GLY A 63 1.10 -5.81 -9.40
CA GLY A 63 2.30 -5.31 -8.74
C GLY A 63 2.24 -5.33 -7.21
N PRO A 64 3.28 -4.80 -6.53
CA PRO A 64 3.42 -4.91 -5.08
C PRO A 64 2.91 -3.67 -4.32
N LEU A 65 2.37 -2.66 -4.98
CA LEU A 65 2.00 -1.40 -4.32
C LEU A 65 0.74 -1.59 -3.47
N PHE A 66 0.90 -1.73 -2.16
CA PHE A 66 -0.20 -1.80 -1.17
C PHE A 66 -0.21 -0.61 -0.20
N GLN A 67 0.79 0.27 -0.26
CA GLN A 67 1.06 1.30 0.75
C GLN A 67 -0.07 2.32 0.96
N TYR A 68 -0.97 2.50 -0.02
CA TYR A 68 -2.17 3.34 0.15
C TYR A 68 -3.28 2.67 0.99
N LEU A 69 -3.23 1.35 1.19
CA LEU A 69 -4.22 0.60 1.98
C LEU A 69 -4.14 0.93 3.49
N PHE A 70 -3.10 1.64 3.92
CA PHE A 70 -3.04 2.22 5.26
C PHE A 70 -4.22 3.17 5.51
N LEU A 71 -4.68 3.91 4.50
CA LEU A 71 -5.85 4.79 4.62
C LEU A 71 -7.14 4.00 4.82
N ALA A 72 -7.22 2.78 4.29
CA ALA A 72 -8.40 1.93 4.37
C ALA A 72 -8.51 1.14 5.70
N SER A 73 -7.39 0.95 6.41
CA SER A 73 -7.32 0.02 7.56
C SER A 73 -8.22 0.41 8.73
N ASP A 74 -8.66 1.67 8.82
CA ASP A 74 -9.56 2.12 9.90
C ASP A 74 -11.03 1.92 9.54
N TYR A 75 -11.32 1.63 8.27
CA TYR A 75 -12.67 1.55 7.72
C TYR A 75 -13.06 0.13 7.31
N PHE A 76 -12.07 -0.77 7.24
CA PHE A 76 -12.24 -2.17 6.85
C PHE A 76 -11.53 -3.10 7.82
N THR A 77 -12.26 -4.12 8.30
CA THR A 77 -11.70 -5.13 9.20
C THR A 77 -10.82 -6.16 8.46
N GLU A 78 -11.03 -6.29 7.16
CA GLU A 78 -10.33 -7.25 6.30
C GLU A 78 -9.99 -6.60 4.96
N ILE A 79 -8.73 -6.74 4.54
CA ILE A 79 -8.20 -6.24 3.28
C ILE A 79 -7.57 -7.43 2.56
N ILE A 80 -8.13 -7.83 1.42
CA ILE A 80 -7.64 -8.95 0.61
C ILE A 80 -6.89 -8.37 -0.58
N ILE A 81 -5.65 -8.78 -0.80
CA ILE A 81 -4.87 -8.40 -1.99
C ILE A 81 -4.89 -9.55 -2.98
N GLY A 82 -5.34 -9.29 -4.21
CA GLY A 82 -5.38 -10.26 -5.30
C GLY A 82 -4.92 -9.67 -6.63
N GLY A 83 -4.61 -10.53 -7.59
CA GLY A 83 -4.18 -10.14 -8.94
C GLY A 83 -2.69 -9.78 -9.08
N SER A 84 -1.92 -9.90 -7.99
CA SER A 84 -0.46 -9.70 -7.98
C SER A 84 0.27 -11.00 -8.32
N THR A 85 1.50 -10.89 -8.86
CA THR A 85 2.36 -12.07 -9.11
C THR A 85 2.87 -12.67 -7.81
N ASP A 86 3.27 -13.94 -7.83
CA ASP A 86 3.85 -14.63 -6.66
C ASP A 86 5.02 -13.86 -6.04
N LYS A 87 5.86 -13.22 -6.88
CA LYS A 87 6.97 -12.36 -6.41
C LYS A 87 6.46 -11.16 -5.61
N CYS A 88 5.39 -10.51 -6.09
CA CYS A 88 4.79 -9.37 -5.40
C CYS A 88 4.16 -9.81 -4.08
N ILE A 89 3.38 -10.90 -4.11
CA ILE A 89 2.74 -11.47 -2.91
C ILE A 89 3.82 -11.82 -1.87
N SER A 90 4.95 -12.40 -2.29
CA SER A 90 6.06 -12.71 -1.40
C SER A 90 6.64 -11.47 -0.69
N GLU A 91 6.84 -10.35 -1.41
CA GLU A 91 7.33 -9.12 -0.79
C GLU A 91 6.29 -8.48 0.16
N ILE A 92 5.01 -8.54 -0.19
CA ILE A 92 3.92 -8.08 0.68
C ILE A 92 3.87 -8.93 1.95
N GLU A 93 3.99 -10.26 1.82
CA GLU A 93 4.00 -11.18 2.96
C GLU A 93 5.19 -10.96 3.89
N LYS A 94 6.39 -10.71 3.34
CA LYS A 94 7.56 -10.32 4.15
C LYS A 94 7.27 -9.08 4.99
N TRP A 95 6.67 -8.05 4.39
CA TRP A 95 6.28 -6.85 5.13
C TRP A 95 5.18 -7.13 6.17
N ARG A 96 4.18 -7.93 5.80
CA ARG A 96 3.03 -8.27 6.66
C ARG A 96 3.45 -9.02 7.92
N THR A 97 4.33 -9.99 7.76
CA THR A 97 4.88 -10.84 8.85
C THR A 97 6.05 -10.21 9.59
N ASN A 98 6.44 -8.98 9.22
CA ASN A 98 7.60 -8.28 9.78
C ASN A 98 8.91 -9.09 9.66
N ALA A 99 9.09 -9.77 8.54
CA ALA A 99 10.25 -10.61 8.27
C ALA A 99 11.54 -9.76 8.11
N PRO A 100 12.72 -10.29 8.47
CA PRO A 100 13.99 -9.62 8.20
C PRO A 100 14.16 -9.28 6.71
N GLY A 101 14.58 -8.05 6.42
CA GLY A 101 14.78 -7.56 5.05
C GLY A 101 13.52 -7.15 4.30
N ALA A 102 12.36 -7.15 4.97
CA ALA A 102 11.13 -6.53 4.46
C ALA A 102 11.33 -5.05 4.17
N VAL A 103 10.59 -4.53 3.18
CA VAL A 103 10.66 -3.12 2.80
C VAL A 103 10.13 -2.23 3.92
N ASP A 104 10.85 -1.14 4.22
CA ASP A 104 10.35 -0.12 5.14
C ASP A 104 9.22 0.69 4.49
N CYS A 105 8.02 0.54 5.05
CA CYS A 105 6.83 1.30 4.64
C CYS A 105 6.45 2.38 5.67
N SER A 106 7.35 2.75 6.58
CA SER A 106 7.11 3.77 7.61
C SER A 106 6.69 5.13 7.03
N HIS A 107 7.20 5.48 5.84
CA HIS A 107 6.82 6.70 5.11
C HIS A 107 5.32 6.76 4.80
N ALA A 108 4.75 5.65 4.29
CA ALA A 108 3.32 5.56 3.99
C ALA A 108 2.46 5.65 5.26
N ALA A 109 2.92 5.01 6.33
CA ALA A 109 2.26 5.05 7.63
C ALA A 109 2.24 6.47 8.20
N LYS A 110 3.38 7.17 8.17
CA LYS A 110 3.50 8.56 8.62
C LYS A 110 2.61 9.50 7.82
N LEU A 111 2.66 9.44 6.48
CA LEU A 111 1.81 10.24 5.61
C LEU A 111 0.32 9.99 5.89
N THR A 112 -0.06 8.73 6.12
CA THR A 112 -1.44 8.38 6.48
C THR A 112 -1.86 9.02 7.81
N CYS A 113 -1.03 8.93 8.85
CA CYS A 113 -1.29 9.55 10.16
C CYS A 113 -1.45 11.08 10.05
N GLU A 114 -0.60 11.73 9.25
CA GLU A 114 -0.68 13.18 8.98
C GLU A 114 -2.01 13.54 8.31
N LEU A 115 -2.43 12.79 7.30
CA LEU A 115 -3.66 13.04 6.53
C LEU A 115 -4.95 12.76 7.30
N GLN A 116 -4.95 11.75 8.17
CA GLN A 116 -6.10 11.44 9.03
C GLN A 116 -6.21 12.43 10.20
N GLY A 117 -5.27 13.39 10.29
CA GLY A 117 -5.42 14.61 11.05
C GLY A 117 -5.43 14.40 12.55
N ASN A 118 -4.44 13.69 13.11
CA ASN A 118 -4.04 13.66 14.52
C ASN A 118 -5.16 13.77 15.59
N ARG A 119 -6.37 13.23 15.33
CA ARG A 119 -7.49 13.19 16.29
C ARG A 119 -7.36 11.96 17.16
N SER A 120 -6.30 11.88 17.93
CA SER A 120 -6.23 11.22 19.22
C SER A 120 -4.77 11.19 19.66
N VAL A 121 -4.55 11.17 20.96
CA VAL A 121 -3.26 10.99 21.65
C VAL A 121 -2.56 9.66 21.26
N PHE A 122 -3.12 8.88 20.32
CA PHE A 122 -2.59 7.62 19.78
C PHE A 122 -1.94 7.74 18.39
N CYS A 123 -1.97 8.91 17.72
CA CYS A 123 -1.50 9.06 16.33
C CYS A 123 -0.10 9.70 16.16
N THR A 124 0.82 9.46 17.10
CA THR A 124 2.27 9.60 16.85
C THR A 124 2.94 8.27 16.54
N ASP A 125 2.17 7.18 16.57
CA ASP A 125 2.69 5.83 16.46
C ASP A 125 2.43 5.24 15.05
N TRP A 126 3.27 5.63 14.09
CA TRP A 126 3.27 5.01 12.76
C TRP A 126 3.53 3.49 12.82
N CYS A 127 4.13 2.98 13.91
CA CYS A 127 4.24 1.54 14.16
C CYS A 127 2.85 0.95 14.46
N LEU A 128 2.04 1.62 15.28
CA LEU A 128 0.65 1.23 15.53
C LEU A 128 -0.15 1.18 14.22
N LYS A 129 -0.07 2.23 13.39
CA LYS A 129 -0.77 2.26 12.10
C LYS A 129 -0.33 1.10 11.18
N SER A 130 0.98 0.83 11.14
CA SER A 130 1.52 -0.31 10.42
C SER A 130 0.96 -1.64 10.94
N ASN A 131 0.86 -1.80 12.25
CA ASN A 131 0.33 -3.01 12.87
C ASN A 131 -1.17 -3.20 12.60
N VAL A 132 -1.98 -2.12 12.62
CA VAL A 132 -3.39 -2.17 12.24
C VAL A 132 -3.53 -2.62 10.79
N CYS A 133 -2.78 -2.03 9.87
CA CYS A 133 -2.82 -2.41 8.47
C CYS A 133 -2.41 -3.87 8.25
N ARG A 134 -1.35 -4.35 8.92
CA ARG A 134 -0.93 -5.76 8.89
C ARG A 134 -2.02 -6.71 9.39
N ALA A 135 -2.71 -6.35 10.47
CA ALA A 135 -3.76 -7.19 11.07
C ALA A 135 -4.98 -7.32 10.15
N CYS A 136 -5.32 -6.27 9.39
CA CYS A 136 -6.41 -6.31 8.42
C CYS A 136 -6.03 -7.09 7.14
N MET A 137 -4.74 -7.17 6.81
CA MET A 137 -4.28 -7.66 5.51
C MET A 137 -4.23 -9.17 5.40
N LYS A 138 -4.77 -9.67 4.28
CA LYS A 138 -4.70 -11.04 3.79
C LYS A 138 -4.21 -11.03 2.35
N VAL A 139 -3.31 -11.94 2.05
CA VAL A 139 -2.59 -12.10 0.78
C VAL A 139 -2.67 -13.56 0.38
#